data_AF-A0A350EZU8-F1
#
_entry.id   AF-A0A350EZU8-F1
#
_cell.length_a   1.000
_cell.length_b   1.000
_cell.length_c   1.000
_cell.angle_alpha   90.00
_cell.angle_beta   90.00
_cell.angle_gamma   90.00
#
_symmetry.space_group_name_H-M   'P 1'
#
loop_
_entity.id
_entity.type
_entity.pdbx_description
1 polymer ?
#
loop_
_entity_poly.entity_id
_entity_poly.type
_entity_poly.pdbx_seq_one_letter_code
_entity_poly.pdbx_strand_id
1 'polypeptide(L)'
;MNARLAVLVMLLPGIGIASAQQGDRRGEVQLALPEHWRMPPAPVLSPEEELETFKLAESSHVIELFASEPMVQDPVAMEFDADGCLWVVEMRGYNRRPRV
;
A
#
# COMPACT_ATOMS: atom_id res chain seq x y z
N MET A 1 -44.85 -4.80 -13.72
CA MET A 1 -43.49 -4.46 -14.18
C MET A 1 -42.57 -4.67 -12.98
N ASN A 2 -41.68 -5.66 -13.06
CA ASN A 2 -41.57 -6.69 -12.02
C ASN A 2 -40.27 -6.58 -11.22
N ALA A 3 -40.36 -6.39 -9.90
CA ALA A 3 -39.24 -6.33 -8.95
C ALA A 3 -38.24 -7.51 -9.06
N ARG A 4 -38.66 -8.63 -9.65
CA ARG A 4 -37.81 -9.79 -9.97
C ARG A 4 -36.72 -9.50 -10.99
N LEU A 5 -36.91 -8.53 -11.88
CA LEU A 5 -35.91 -8.15 -12.90
C LEU A 5 -34.80 -7.26 -12.31
N ALA A 6 -35.10 -6.46 -11.29
CA ALA A 6 -34.14 -5.58 -10.63
C ALA A 6 -33.12 -6.34 -9.75
N VAL A 7 -33.54 -7.46 -9.13
CA VAL A 7 -32.65 -8.29 -8.30
C VAL A 7 -31.58 -9.01 -9.13
N LEU A 8 -31.88 -9.36 -10.39
CA LEU A 8 -30.92 -10.02 -11.28
C LEU A 8 -29.80 -9.07 -11.74
N VAL A 9 -30.07 -7.76 -11.82
CA VAL A 9 -29.08 -6.76 -12.25
C VAL A 9 -28.09 -6.41 -11.12
N MET A 10 -28.50 -6.48 -9.85
CA MET A 10 -27.59 -6.23 -8.71
C MET A 10 -26.59 -7.36 -8.43
N LEU A 11 -26.80 -8.57 -8.95
CA LEU A 11 -25.88 -9.71 -8.75
C LEU A 11 -24.72 -9.75 -9.77
N LEU A 12 -24.84 -9.06 -10.90
CA LEU A 12 -23.85 -9.06 -11.98
C LEU A 12 -22.51 -8.37 -11.65
N PRO A 13 -22.43 -7.23 -10.91
CA PRO A 13 -21.14 -6.63 -10.57
C PRO A 13 -20.33 -7.41 -9.52
N GLY A 14 -20.97 -8.28 -8.71
CA GLY A 14 -20.28 -9.06 -7.68
C GLY A 14 -19.36 -10.17 -8.21
N ILE A 15 -19.64 -10.68 -9.41
CA ILE A 15 -18.87 -11.78 -10.03
C ILE A 15 -17.49 -11.29 -10.52
N GLY A 16 -17.41 -10.03 -10.98
CA GLY A 16 -16.15 -9.42 -11.43
C GLY A 16 -15.15 -9.21 -10.29
N ILE A 17 -15.64 -8.84 -9.09
CA ILE A 17 -14.80 -8.62 -7.91
C ILE A 17 -14.23 -9.95 -7.38
N ALA A 18 -15.01 -11.03 -7.44
CA ALA A 18 -14.55 -12.36 -7.03
C ALA A 18 -13.46 -12.94 -7.95
N SER A 19 -13.38 -12.49 -9.20
CA SER A 19 -12.37 -12.94 -10.16
C SER A 19 -11.07 -12.12 -10.11
N ALA A 20 -11.02 -11.05 -9.31
CA ALA A 20 -9.90 -10.11 -9.31
C ALA A 20 -8.66 -10.62 -8.55
N GLN A 21 -8.83 -11.56 -7.60
CA GLN A 21 -7.70 -12.15 -6.87
C GLN A 21 -7.19 -13.40 -7.60
N GLN A 22 -6.51 -13.24 -8.73
CA GLN A 22 -5.70 -14.31 -9.32
C GLN A 22 -4.33 -14.36 -8.64
N GLY A 23 -4.30 -14.87 -7.40
CA GLY A 23 -3.05 -15.28 -6.77
C GLY A 23 -2.50 -16.56 -7.40
N ASP A 24 -1.32 -16.98 -6.94
CA ASP A 24 -0.66 -18.20 -7.40
C ASP A 24 -1.57 -19.41 -7.30
N ARG A 25 -1.66 -20.19 -8.37
CA ARG A 25 -2.46 -21.41 -8.38
C ARG A 25 -1.66 -22.57 -7.82
N ARG A 26 -2.36 -23.54 -7.24
CA ARG A 26 -1.76 -24.80 -6.80
C ARG A 26 -1.02 -25.46 -7.98
N GLY A 27 0.29 -25.67 -7.81
CA GLY A 27 1.15 -26.29 -8.82
C GLY A 27 1.86 -25.29 -9.74
N GLU A 28 1.59 -23.99 -9.61
CA GLU A 28 2.42 -22.97 -10.25
C GLU A 28 3.79 -22.91 -9.55
N VAL A 29 4.84 -22.95 -10.35
CA VAL A 29 6.22 -22.85 -9.88
C VAL A 29 6.64 -21.39 -9.97
N GLN A 30 6.89 -20.76 -8.82
CA GLN A 30 7.49 -19.43 -8.79
C GLN A 30 8.94 -19.54 -9.25
N LEU A 31 9.22 -19.04 -10.45
CA LEU A 31 10.57 -19.02 -10.99
C LEU A 31 11.44 -18.07 -10.17
N ALA A 32 12.72 -18.41 -10.04
CA ALA A 32 13.70 -17.47 -9.50
C ALA A 32 13.74 -16.20 -10.37
N LEU A 33 14.05 -15.07 -9.74
CA LEU A 33 14.31 -13.83 -10.48
C LEU A 33 15.44 -14.09 -11.50
N PRO A 34 15.34 -13.56 -12.72
CA PRO A 34 16.42 -13.68 -13.70
C PRO A 34 17.74 -13.18 -13.13
N GLU A 35 18.86 -13.87 -13.39
CA GLU A 35 20.17 -13.51 -12.83
C GLU A 35 20.64 -12.09 -13.20
N HIS A 36 20.17 -11.57 -14.33
CA HIS A 36 20.49 -10.22 -14.80
C HIS A 36 19.71 -9.13 -14.03
N TRP A 37 18.70 -9.49 -13.22
CA TRP A 37 18.00 -8.55 -12.34
C TRP A 37 18.78 -8.38 -11.04
N ARG A 38 19.81 -7.54 -11.09
CA ARG A 38 20.54 -7.12 -9.90
C ARG A 38 19.75 -6.00 -9.21
N MET A 39 18.98 -6.37 -8.19
CA MET A 39 18.35 -5.38 -7.33
C MET A 39 19.42 -4.67 -6.49
N PRO A 40 19.46 -3.33 -6.48
CA PRO A 40 20.34 -2.61 -5.57
C PRO A 40 19.92 -2.87 -4.12
N PRO A 41 20.85 -2.81 -3.16
CA PRO A 41 20.50 -2.85 -1.75
C PRO A 41 19.55 -1.69 -1.41
N ALA A 42 18.56 -1.96 -0.56
CA ALA A 42 17.65 -0.96 0.00
C ALA A 42 18.03 -0.73 1.47
N PRO A 43 19.02 0.15 1.76
CA PRO A 43 19.39 0.46 3.13
C PRO A 43 18.21 1.14 3.86
N VAL A 44 18.12 0.91 5.16
CA VAL A 44 17.18 1.65 6.02
C VAL A 44 17.81 3.00 6.32
N LEU A 45 17.12 4.09 5.97
CA LEU A 45 17.55 5.46 6.22
C LEU A 45 16.80 6.03 7.43
N SER A 46 17.42 6.99 8.13
CA SER A 46 16.68 7.82 9.07
C SER A 46 15.67 8.71 8.32
N PRO A 47 14.63 9.23 8.99
CA PRO A 47 13.71 10.17 8.38
C PRO A 47 14.40 11.40 7.75
N GLU A 48 15.45 11.91 8.39
CA GLU A 48 16.24 13.04 7.91
C GLU A 48 17.11 12.65 6.71
N GLU A 49 17.70 11.47 6.72
CA GLU A 49 18.49 10.96 5.58
C GLU A 49 17.60 10.68 4.36
N GLU A 50 16.41 10.12 4.57
CA GLU A 50 15.44 9.87 3.50
C GLU A 50 14.95 11.19 2.86
N LEU A 51 14.79 12.26 3.65
CA LEU A 51 14.37 13.57 3.16
C LEU A 51 15.28 14.11 2.04
N GLU A 52 16.58 13.86 2.13
CA GLU A 52 17.59 14.26 1.15
C GLU A 52 17.51 13.46 -0.18
N THR A 53 16.77 12.34 -0.19
CA THR A 53 16.65 11.48 -1.38
C THR A 53 15.51 11.89 -2.31
N PHE A 54 14.55 12.67 -1.81
CA PHE A 54 13.36 13.07 -2.57
C PHE A 54 13.74 13.94 -3.76
N LYS A 55 13.10 13.66 -4.89
CA LYS A 55 13.18 14.48 -6.11
C LYS A 55 11.81 15.08 -6.37
N LEU A 56 11.70 16.39 -6.19
CA LEU A 56 10.46 17.11 -6.41
C LEU A 56 10.33 17.51 -7.88
N ALA A 57 9.09 17.58 -8.36
CA ALA A 57 8.80 17.85 -9.77
C ALA A 57 9.19 19.28 -10.19
N GLU A 58 8.99 20.26 -9.31
CA GLU A 58 9.36 21.66 -9.55
C GLU A 58 10.21 22.19 -8.40
N SER A 59 11.07 23.17 -8.69
CA SER A 59 11.94 23.80 -7.70
C SER A 59 11.21 24.66 -6.66
N SER A 60 9.95 25.00 -6.91
CA SER A 60 9.05 25.72 -6.00
C SER A 60 8.42 24.82 -4.94
N HIS A 61 8.42 23.50 -5.14
CA HIS A 61 7.86 22.57 -4.17
C HIS A 61 8.81 22.42 -2.98
N VAL A 62 8.23 22.28 -1.80
CA VAL A 62 8.95 22.05 -0.55
C VAL A 62 8.38 20.78 0.08
N ILE A 63 9.25 19.96 0.64
CA ILE A 63 8.90 18.78 1.42
C ILE A 63 9.52 18.92 2.81
N GLU A 64 8.76 18.54 3.84
CA GLU A 64 9.18 18.63 5.23
C GLU A 64 8.78 17.37 5.99
N LEU A 65 9.62 16.97 6.95
CA LEU A 65 9.29 15.88 7.87
C LEU A 65 8.25 16.35 8.90
N PHE A 66 7.05 15.79 8.82
CA PHE A 66 5.96 16.09 9.76
C PHE A 66 5.86 15.07 10.91
N ALA A 67 6.08 13.78 10.61
CA ALA A 67 5.89 12.69 11.56
C ALA A 67 6.84 11.53 11.25
N SER A 68 7.43 10.95 12.30
CA SER A 68 8.25 9.73 12.24
C SER A 68 8.10 8.95 13.54
N GLU A 69 8.76 7.80 13.64
CA GLU A 69 8.84 7.03 14.87
C GLU A 69 9.40 7.89 16.03
N PRO A 70 8.83 7.79 17.24
CA PRO A 70 7.80 6.84 17.67
C PRO A 70 6.35 7.33 17.49
N MET A 71 6.10 8.50 16.89
CA MET A 71 4.77 9.10 16.79
C MET A 71 3.83 8.34 15.87
N VAL A 72 4.37 7.75 14.79
CA VAL A 72 3.66 6.90 13.84
C VAL A 72 4.53 5.68 13.52
N GLN A 73 3.93 4.51 13.28
CA GLN A 73 4.65 3.29 12.88
C GLN A 73 3.93 2.57 11.74
N ASP A 74 4.69 2.12 10.73
CA ASP A 74 4.18 1.38 9.56
C ASP A 74 2.92 2.03 8.92
N PRO A 75 2.95 3.33 8.54
CA PRO A 75 1.79 4.01 7.98
C PRO A 75 1.42 3.45 6.60
N VAL A 76 0.12 3.22 6.35
CA VAL A 76 -0.38 2.64 5.08
C VAL A 76 -1.43 3.49 4.37
N ALA A 77 -2.11 4.38 5.10
CA ALA A 77 -3.09 5.32 4.55
C ALA A 77 -3.22 6.54 5.48
N MET A 78 -3.60 7.69 4.92
CA MET A 78 -3.87 8.90 5.68
C MET A 78 -4.95 9.78 5.03
N GLU A 79 -5.73 10.50 5.83
CA GLU A 79 -6.76 11.43 5.36
C GLU A 79 -7.03 12.55 6.39
N PHE A 80 -7.36 13.74 5.90
CA PHE A 80 -7.80 14.86 6.73
C PHE A 80 -9.31 14.81 6.97
N ASP A 81 -9.76 15.05 8.20
CA ASP A 81 -11.18 15.24 8.49
C ASP A 81 -11.65 16.70 8.27
N ALA A 82 -12.92 16.96 8.55
CA ALA A 82 -13.53 18.27 8.37
C ALA A 82 -13.00 19.35 9.35
N ASP A 83 -12.38 18.94 10.46
CA ASP A 83 -11.78 19.83 11.45
C ASP A 83 -10.29 20.09 11.15
N GLY A 84 -9.74 19.47 10.09
CA GLY A 84 -8.36 19.61 9.66
C GLY A 84 -7.38 18.70 10.42
N CYS A 85 -7.87 17.69 11.14
CA CYS A 85 -7.01 16.69 11.77
C CYS A 85 -6.59 15.63 10.74
N LEU A 86 -5.29 15.31 10.72
CA LEU A 86 -4.76 14.20 9.90
C LEU A 86 -4.89 12.88 10.66
N TRP A 87 -5.65 11.94 10.09
CA TRP A 87 -5.77 10.56 10.56
C TRP A 87 -4.83 9.66 9.77
N VAL A 88 -4.13 8.75 10.46
CA VAL A 88 -3.19 7.80 9.84
C VAL A 88 -3.53 6.38 10.28
N VAL A 89 -3.55 5.46 9.32
CA VAL A 89 -3.72 4.02 9.56
C VAL A 89 -2.36 3.34 9.63
N GLU A 90 -2.10 2.61 10.71
CA GLU A 90 -0.85 1.86 10.95
C GLU A 90 -1.03 0.35 10.69
N MET A 91 -0.07 -0.29 10.03
CA MET A 91 -0.06 -1.74 9.77
C MET A 91 1.07 -2.47 10.52
N ARG A 92 1.09 -2.30 11.85
CA ARG A 92 2.13 -2.79 12.78
C ARG A 92 2.35 -4.30 12.84
N GLY A 93 1.48 -5.08 12.18
CA GLY A 93 1.55 -6.53 12.09
C GLY A 93 2.27 -7.04 10.85
N TYR A 94 2.48 -6.18 9.85
CA TYR A 94 3.16 -6.54 8.62
C TYR A 94 4.67 -6.69 8.86
N ASN A 95 5.31 -7.68 8.24
CA ASN A 95 6.73 -7.99 8.41
C ASN A 95 7.22 -8.26 9.85
N ARG A 96 6.33 -8.49 10.84
CA ARG A 96 6.76 -9.00 12.14
C ARG A 96 7.36 -10.39 11.97
N ARG A 97 8.65 -10.53 12.32
CA ARG A 97 9.24 -11.86 12.51
C ARG A 97 8.43 -12.61 13.57
N PRO A 98 8.03 -13.87 13.33
CA PRO A 98 7.40 -14.68 14.36
C PRO A 98 8.28 -14.68 15.61
N ARG A 99 7.69 -14.50 16.79
CA ARG A 99 8.41 -14.74 18.04
C ARG A 99 8.70 -16.24 18.10
N VAL A 100 9.97 -16.59 17.87
CA VAL A 100 10.53 -17.91 18.21
C VAL A 100 10.57 -18.08 19.72
#